data_AF-A0A4S5CU00-F1
#
_entry.id   AF-A0A4S5CU00-F1
#
_cell.length_a   1.000
_cell.length_b   1.000
_cell.length_c   1.000
_cell.angle_alpha   90.00
_cell.angle_beta   90.00
_cell.angle_gamma   90.00
#
_symmetry.space_group_name_H-M   'P 1'
#
loop_
_entity.id
_entity.type
_entity.pdbx_description
1 polymer ?
#
loop_
_entity_poly.entity_id
_entity_poly.type
_entity_poly.pdbx_seq_one_letter_code
_entity_poly.pdbx_strand_id
1 'polypeptide(L)'
;MTKKYDEKQLLEQQVREWTAELTRLAGQIAAVKGVPSAIVMITPRDEGYEDVVPELIAEDALHVHTYGWPEGFDIEVLNQAGWEN
;
A
#
# COMPACT_ATOMS: atom_id res chain seq x y z
N MET A 1 -9.78 31.12 -2.09
CA MET A 1 -9.62 29.99 -1.16
C MET A 1 -10.14 28.65 -1.71
N THR A 2 -10.84 28.63 -2.84
CA THR A 2 -11.39 27.41 -3.49
C THR A 2 -10.34 26.53 -4.19
N LYS A 3 -9.35 27.11 -4.89
CA LYS A 3 -8.35 26.34 -5.67
C LYS A 3 -7.58 25.25 -4.90
N LYS A 4 -7.19 25.51 -3.64
CA LYS A 4 -6.44 24.53 -2.82
C LYS A 4 -7.31 23.36 -2.35
N TYR A 5 -8.61 23.60 -2.18
CA TYR A 5 -9.55 22.56 -1.78
C TYR A 5 -9.84 21.61 -2.95
N ASP A 6 -10.00 22.17 -4.15
CA ASP A 6 -10.20 21.40 -5.38
C ASP A 6 -8.98 20.50 -5.72
N GLU A 7 -7.76 21.01 -5.52
CA GLU A 7 -6.53 20.24 -5.77
C GLU A 7 -6.37 19.07 -4.80
N LYS A 8 -6.63 19.27 -3.51
CA LYS A 8 -6.59 18.18 -2.52
C LYS A 8 -7.60 17.08 -2.86
N GLN A 9 -8.83 17.45 -3.21
CA GLN A 9 -9.86 16.48 -3.58
C GLN A 9 -9.51 15.70 -4.86
N LEU A 10 -8.90 16.37 -5.83
CA LEU A 10 -8.42 15.73 -7.05
C LEU A 10 -7.32 14.71 -6.74
N LEU A 11 -6.35 15.07 -5.90
CA LEU A 11 -5.28 14.16 -5.50
C LEU A 11 -5.82 12.95 -4.73
N GLU A 12 -6.75 13.16 -3.79
CA GLU A 12 -7.42 12.07 -3.08
C GLU A 12 -8.17 11.14 -4.04
N GLN A 13 -8.81 11.68 -5.08
CA GLN A 13 -9.46 10.88 -6.11
C GLN A 13 -8.46 10.08 -6.94
N GLN A 14 -7.37 10.70 -7.38
CA GLN A 14 -6.32 10.01 -8.15
C GLN A 14 -5.70 8.87 -7.36
N VAL A 15 -5.38 9.09 -6.09
CA VAL A 15 -4.86 8.05 -5.19
C VAL A 15 -5.83 6.87 -5.13
N ARG A 16 -7.14 7.12 -4.93
CA ARG A 16 -8.13 6.04 -4.92
C ARG A 16 -8.18 5.25 -6.23
N GLU A 17 -8.14 5.94 -7.37
CA GLU A 17 -8.17 5.31 -8.69
C GLU A 17 -6.92 4.46 -8.93
N TRP A 18 -5.73 4.95 -8.53
CA TRP A 18 -4.49 4.20 -8.63
C TRP A 18 -4.46 2.99 -7.68
N THR A 19 -4.91 3.13 -6.44
CA THR A 19 -5.01 2.00 -5.50
C THR A 19 -5.94 0.91 -6.04
N ALA A 20 -7.08 1.29 -6.63
CA ALA A 20 -8.01 0.33 -7.24
C ALA A 20 -7.35 -0.44 -8.41
N GLU A 21 -6.57 0.25 -9.23
CA GLU A 21 -5.83 -0.36 -10.34
C GLU A 21 -4.71 -1.28 -9.84
N LEU A 22 -3.97 -0.88 -8.82
CA LEU A 22 -2.94 -1.71 -8.18
C LEU A 22 -3.56 -3.00 -7.59
N THR A 23 -4.70 -2.89 -6.92
CA THR A 23 -5.49 -4.03 -6.42
C THR A 23 -5.90 -4.98 -7.55
N ARG A 24 -6.38 -4.43 -8.66
CA ARG A 24 -6.74 -5.22 -9.86
C ARG A 24 -5.53 -5.97 -10.42
N LEU A 25 -4.40 -5.30 -10.58
CA LEU A 25 -3.16 -5.89 -11.07
C LEU A 25 -2.62 -6.96 -10.10
N ALA A 26 -2.72 -6.73 -8.80
CA ALA A 26 -2.33 -7.67 -7.76
C ALA A 26 -3.14 -8.98 -7.87
N GLY A 27 -4.46 -8.89 -8.07
CA GLY A 27 -5.31 -10.05 -8.33
C GLY A 27 -4.89 -10.84 -9.58
N GLN A 28 -4.55 -10.13 -10.68
CA GLN A 28 -4.07 -10.77 -11.91
C GLN A 28 -2.73 -11.49 -11.72
N ILE A 29 -1.78 -10.89 -10.99
CA ILE A 29 -0.48 -11.51 -10.69
C ILE A 29 -0.67 -12.79 -9.88
N ALA A 30 -1.51 -12.75 -8.83
CA ALA A 30 -1.79 -13.92 -8.01
C ALA A 30 -2.42 -15.05 -8.84
N ALA A 31 -3.36 -14.73 -9.72
CA ALA A 31 -3.97 -15.71 -10.62
C ALA A 31 -2.95 -16.33 -11.59
N VAL A 32 -2.07 -15.53 -12.19
CA VAL A 32 -1.01 -16.02 -13.10
C VAL A 32 0.00 -16.90 -12.38
N LYS A 33 0.36 -16.57 -11.14
CA LYS A 33 1.30 -17.38 -10.34
C LYS A 33 0.73 -18.74 -9.94
N GLY A 34 -0.59 -18.90 -9.93
CA GLY A 34 -1.26 -20.17 -9.60
C GLY A 34 -1.06 -20.62 -8.15
N VAL A 35 -0.55 -19.77 -7.28
CA VAL A 35 -0.32 -20.04 -5.85
C VAL A 35 -0.89 -18.90 -5.01
N PRO A 36 -1.53 -19.19 -3.85
CA PRO A 36 -2.01 -18.16 -2.94
C PRO A 36 -0.85 -17.26 -2.51
N SER A 37 -0.99 -15.96 -2.76
CA SER A 37 0.01 -14.94 -2.42
C SER A 37 -0.71 -13.72 -1.89
N ALA A 38 -0.24 -13.15 -0.79
CA ALA A 38 -0.63 -11.80 -0.39
C ALA A 38 0.29 -10.80 -1.10
N ILE A 39 -0.28 -9.75 -1.67
CA ILE A 39 0.47 -8.61 -2.21
C ILE A 39 0.16 -7.43 -1.31
N VAL A 40 1.21 -6.82 -0.75
CA VAL A 40 1.07 -5.75 0.24
C VAL A 40 1.71 -4.45 -0.25
N MET A 41 1.07 -3.33 0.09
CA MET A 41 1.66 -2.01 0.04
C MET A 41 2.11 -1.64 1.46
N ILE A 42 3.35 -1.18 1.58
CA ILE A 42 3.97 -0.78 2.83
C ILE A 42 4.24 0.72 2.74
N THR A 43 3.66 1.49 3.65
CA THR A 43 3.78 2.95 3.68
C THR A 43 4.34 3.37 5.04
N PRO A 44 5.51 4.01 5.11
CA PRO A 44 6.00 4.62 6.34
C PRO A 44 5.06 5.73 6.83
N ARG A 45 4.82 5.82 8.14
CA ARG A 45 4.02 6.88 8.78
C ARG A 45 4.87 8.09 9.21
N ASP A 46 6.17 7.85 9.45
CA ASP A 46 7.08 8.86 10.02
C ASP A 46 7.93 9.54 8.94
N GLU A 47 8.35 10.77 9.23
CA GLU A 47 9.32 11.56 8.43
C GLU A 47 10.70 10.88 8.45
N GLY A 48 11.41 10.87 7.32
CA GLY A 48 12.73 10.24 7.16
C GLY A 48 12.84 9.19 6.05
N TYR A 49 11.74 8.94 5.33
CA TYR A 49 11.65 7.97 4.23
C TYR A 49 11.58 8.62 2.84
N GLU A 50 11.79 9.93 2.74
CA GLU A 50 11.52 10.74 1.54
C GLU A 50 12.36 10.31 0.32
N ASP A 51 13.59 9.85 0.56
CA ASP A 51 14.56 9.45 -0.48
C ASP A 51 15.05 8.00 -0.31
N VAL A 52 14.35 7.19 0.48
CA VAL A 52 14.72 5.80 0.77
C VAL A 52 14.17 4.88 -0.33
N VAL A 53 15.02 3.98 -0.84
CA VAL A 53 14.59 3.01 -1.85
C VAL A 53 13.58 2.01 -1.26
N PRO A 54 12.58 1.55 -2.04
CA PRO A 54 11.52 0.68 -1.54
C PRO A 54 12.01 -0.61 -0.87
N GLU A 55 13.14 -1.16 -1.29
CA GLU A 55 13.71 -2.38 -0.71
C GLU A 55 14.14 -2.18 0.76
N LEU A 56 14.70 -1.00 1.09
CA LEU A 56 15.08 -0.68 2.46
C LEU A 56 13.85 -0.37 3.33
N ILE A 57 12.80 0.21 2.74
CA ILE A 57 11.49 0.39 3.40
C ILE A 57 10.92 -0.97 3.79
N ALA A 58 10.91 -1.91 2.85
CA ALA A 58 10.41 -3.26 3.09
C ALA A 58 11.29 -4.01 4.10
N GLU A 59 12.61 -3.85 4.03
CA GLU A 59 13.55 -4.46 4.98
C GLU A 59 13.33 -3.95 6.40
N ASP A 60 13.14 -2.65 6.61
CA ASP A 60 12.89 -2.08 7.93
C ASP A 60 11.53 -2.54 8.48
N ALA A 61 10.47 -2.45 7.66
CA ALA A 61 9.13 -2.90 8.04
C ALA A 61 9.10 -4.39 8.42
N LEU A 62 9.86 -5.24 7.72
CA LEU A 62 9.90 -6.67 8.00
C LEU A 62 10.85 -7.02 9.16
N HIS A 63 11.88 -6.25 9.47
CA HIS A 63 12.81 -6.56 10.57
C HIS A 63 12.20 -6.45 11.99
N VAL A 64 10.98 -5.90 12.16
CA VAL A 64 10.25 -5.75 13.45
C VAL A 64 9.72 -7.12 14.00
N HIS A 65 10.38 -8.21 13.65
CA HIS A 65 9.84 -9.57 13.68
C HIS A 65 9.70 -10.25 15.06
N THR A 66 10.10 -9.62 16.18
CA THR A 66 10.16 -10.41 17.43
C THR A 66 8.81 -10.51 18.15
N TYR A 67 7.97 -9.47 18.21
CA TYR A 67 6.69 -9.52 18.97
C TYR A 67 5.55 -8.58 18.50
N GLY A 68 5.58 -8.02 17.28
CA GLY A 68 4.54 -7.05 16.90
C GLY A 68 4.35 -6.84 15.39
N TRP A 69 3.21 -6.20 15.07
CA TRP A 69 2.97 -5.56 13.78
C TRP A 69 4.03 -4.47 13.54
N PRO A 70 4.44 -4.17 12.29
CA PRO A 70 5.40 -3.10 12.02
C PRO A 70 4.88 -1.74 12.54
N GLU A 71 5.38 -1.36 13.71
CA GLU A 71 5.13 -0.05 14.30
C GLU A 71 5.79 1.02 13.40
N GLY A 72 5.12 2.14 13.16
CA GLY A 72 5.60 3.16 12.22
C GLY A 72 5.24 2.92 10.74
N PHE A 73 4.58 1.81 10.40
CA PHE A 73 4.12 1.55 9.01
C PHE A 73 2.61 1.31 8.94
N ASP A 74 2.03 1.72 7.82
CA ASP A 74 0.72 1.30 7.35
C ASP A 74 0.91 0.18 6.32
N ILE A 75 0.18 -0.93 6.52
CA ILE A 75 0.26 -2.10 5.65
C ILE A 75 -1.13 -2.35 5.07
N GLU A 76 -1.23 -2.30 3.74
CA GLU A 76 -2.47 -2.58 3.00
C GLU A 76 -2.28 -3.84 2.15
N VAL A 77 -3.21 -4.80 2.26
CA VAL A 77 -3.26 -5.94 1.33
C VAL A 77 -3.98 -5.50 0.07
N LEU A 78 -3.31 -5.53 -1.08
CA LEU A 78 -3.85 -5.06 -2.34
C LEU A 78 -4.77 -6.08 -3.00
N ASN A 79 -4.52 -7.38 -2.86
CA ASN A 79 -5.37 -8.42 -3.46
C ASN A 79 -6.31 -9.06 -2.44
N GLN A 80 -7.02 -8.25 -1.66
CA GLN A 80 -8.04 -8.77 -0.76
C GLN A 80 -9.11 -9.53 -1.55
N ALA A 81 -9.41 -10.75 -1.12
CA ALA A 81 -10.67 -11.37 -1.47
C ALA A 81 -11.74 -10.47 -0.83
N GLY A 82 -12.49 -9.72 -1.63
CA GLY A 82 -13.57 -8.90 -1.13
C GLY A 82 -14.41 -9.76 -0.20
N TRP A 83 -14.58 -9.32 1.06
CA TRP A 83 -15.57 -9.92 1.93
C TRP A 83 -16.92 -9.56 1.32
N GLU A 84 -17.46 -10.44 0.48
CA GLU A 84 -18.85 -10.33 0.02
C GLU A 84 -19.75 -10.40 1.27
N ASN A 85 -20.31 -9.26 1.65
CA ASN A 85 -21.51 -9.16 2.48
C ASN A 85 -22.73 -9.02 1.57
#